data_AF-A0A067C138-F1
#
_entry.id   AF-A0A067C138-F1
#
_cell.length_a   1.000
_cell.length_b   1.000
_cell.length_c   1.000
_cell.angle_alpha   90.00
_cell.angle_beta   90.00
_cell.angle_gamma   90.00
#
_symmetry.space_group_name_H-M   'P 1'
#
loop_
_entity.id
_entity.type
_entity.pdbx_description
1 polymer ?
#
loop_
_entity_poly.entity_id
_entity_poly.type
_entity_poly.pdbx_seq_one_letter_code
_entity_poly.pdbx_strand_id
1 'polypeptide(L)'
;MKGDVVEGRAANVSFEPLLHRCMPKNITDASTKSAYEGVFGDASTAFKYLSRYIHDLQVTYKAILGIGAAGGFMGCLFWLALLRSVPHLIVWASILAVLLALLVCTAVCASEANLVQNSQISALASSIRIETNASHDAYFKVATIVLLVIDIGYVLVLAFLRSRIQLSIGIIKVACTGLSHIPMLLFFPIVPALRLLGLFAYFVVSSVYIASCGNLSAAQLKATMHGPRYADTSSNATDPNLMKYLFAYNIFGIFWTQQLIEAIAVCTISGAICRYYWCDNDRRHDLGWAVG
;
A
#
# COMPACT_ATOMS: atom_id res chain seq x y z
N MET A 1 -16.92 1.98 -32.25
CA MET A 1 -16.48 2.66 -33.48
C MET A 1 -15.21 2.03 -34.06
N LYS A 2 -15.19 0.71 -34.30
CA LYS A 2 -14.09 0.09 -35.08
C LYS A 2 -14.54 0.15 -36.53
N GLY A 3 -13.87 0.96 -37.36
CA GLY A 3 -14.23 1.16 -38.77
C GLY A 3 -15.04 2.41 -39.10
N ASP A 4 -15.29 3.30 -38.14
CA ASP A 4 -15.91 4.60 -38.44
C ASP A 4 -14.88 5.59 -38.99
N VAL A 5 -15.26 6.36 -40.01
CA VAL A 5 -14.39 7.33 -40.68
C VAL A 5 -14.58 8.69 -40.00
N VAL A 6 -13.53 9.19 -39.36
CA VAL A 6 -13.49 10.55 -38.80
C VAL A 6 -12.41 11.31 -39.57
N GLU A 7 -12.77 12.43 -40.20
CA GLU A 7 -11.87 13.24 -41.06
C GLU A 7 -11.17 12.45 -42.19
N GLY A 8 -11.84 11.48 -42.80
CA GLY A 8 -11.33 10.77 -43.98
C GLY A 8 -10.27 9.69 -43.69
N ARG A 9 -9.99 9.36 -42.43
CA ARG A 9 -9.21 8.18 -42.03
C ARG A 9 -10.07 7.19 -41.24
N ALA A 10 -9.93 5.90 -41.54
CA ALA A 10 -10.60 4.84 -40.79
C ALA A 10 -10.04 4.78 -39.36
N ALA A 11 -10.92 4.82 -38.35
CA ALA A 11 -10.53 4.61 -36.96
C ALA A 11 -10.09 3.16 -36.73
N ASN A 12 -8.77 2.95 -36.67
CA ASN A 12 -8.15 1.65 -36.37
C ASN A 12 -8.24 1.24 -34.90
N VAL A 13 -8.80 2.09 -34.03
CA VAL A 13 -8.83 1.91 -32.58
C VAL A 13 -10.28 1.93 -32.10
N SER A 14 -10.66 0.94 -31.29
CA SER A 14 -11.99 0.88 -30.67
C SER A 14 -12.01 1.70 -29.39
N PHE A 15 -13.03 2.53 -29.18
CA PHE A 15 -13.22 3.35 -27.98
C PHE A 15 -14.45 2.88 -27.20
N GLU A 16 -14.38 2.97 -25.86
CA GLU A 16 -15.44 2.65 -24.93
C GLU A 16 -15.68 3.84 -23.98
N PRO A 17 -16.94 4.16 -23.63
CA PRO A 17 -17.23 5.25 -22.71
C PRO A 17 -16.89 4.85 -21.27
N LEU A 18 -15.97 5.58 -20.64
CA LEU A 18 -15.68 5.49 -19.21
C LEU A 18 -15.82 6.89 -18.60
N LEU A 19 -16.72 7.06 -17.63
CA LEU A 19 -16.98 8.35 -16.96
C LEU A 19 -17.15 9.56 -17.93
N HIS A 20 -18.12 9.47 -18.85
CA HIS A 20 -18.45 10.50 -19.85
C HIS A 20 -17.31 10.91 -20.80
N ARG A 21 -16.24 10.10 -20.90
CA ARG A 21 -15.16 10.27 -21.90
C ARG A 21 -14.87 8.99 -22.67
N CYS A 22 -14.37 9.13 -23.89
CA CYS A 22 -13.98 8.02 -24.75
C CYS A 22 -12.55 7.56 -24.42
N MET A 23 -12.42 6.31 -23.97
CA MET A 23 -11.13 5.66 -23.74
C MET A 23 -10.92 4.53 -24.76
N PRO A 24 -9.76 4.42 -25.41
CA PRO A 24 -9.48 3.31 -26.31
C PRO A 24 -9.44 1.97 -25.55
N LYS A 25 -10.07 0.94 -26.13
CA LYS A 25 -10.31 -0.38 -25.54
C LYS A 25 -9.10 -1.30 -25.58
N ASN A 26 -8.16 -1.09 -26.51
CA ASN A 26 -6.97 -1.92 -26.66
C ASN A 26 -5.69 -1.06 -26.61
N ILE A 27 -4.90 -1.27 -25.57
CA ILE A 27 -3.83 -0.38 -25.08
C ILE A 27 -2.45 -0.88 -25.52
N THR A 28 -2.41 -2.07 -26.10
CA THR A 28 -1.21 -2.80 -26.53
C THR A 28 -0.89 -2.57 -28.00
N ASP A 29 -1.84 -2.07 -28.81
CA ASP A 29 -1.64 -1.81 -30.23
C ASP A 29 -0.77 -0.58 -30.48
N ALA A 30 0.23 -0.74 -31.36
CA ALA A 30 1.21 0.29 -31.72
C ALA A 30 0.60 1.58 -32.31
N SER A 31 -0.60 1.47 -32.91
CA SER A 31 -1.37 2.59 -33.46
C SER A 31 -1.95 3.54 -32.41
N THR A 32 -2.03 3.10 -31.16
CA THR A 32 -2.59 3.88 -30.05
C THR A 32 -1.51 4.74 -29.36
N LYS A 33 -0.23 4.45 -29.61
CA LYS A 33 0.93 5.12 -28.97
C LYS A 33 0.96 6.63 -29.19
N SER A 34 0.66 7.09 -30.42
CA SER A 34 0.64 8.51 -30.78
C SER A 34 -0.53 9.28 -30.14
N ALA A 35 -1.65 8.63 -29.88
CA ALA A 35 -2.79 9.23 -29.18
C ALA A 35 -2.51 9.46 -27.69
N TYR A 36 -1.66 8.63 -27.06
CA TYR A 36 -1.24 8.81 -25.68
C TYR A 36 -0.11 9.83 -25.52
N GLU A 37 0.84 9.89 -26.46
CA GLU A 37 1.91 10.90 -26.46
C GLU A 37 1.35 12.33 -26.49
N GLY A 38 0.26 12.56 -27.24
CA GLY A 38 -0.41 13.87 -27.29
C GLY A 38 -1.24 14.26 -26.05
N VAL A 39 -1.71 13.28 -25.26
CA VAL A 39 -2.56 13.52 -24.08
C VAL A 39 -1.77 13.46 -22.77
N PHE A 40 -0.75 12.60 -22.69
CA PHE A 40 -0.02 12.32 -21.45
C PHE A 40 1.51 12.55 -21.56
N GLY A 41 2.05 12.92 -22.72
CA GLY A 41 3.50 13.15 -22.89
C GLY A 41 4.35 11.97 -22.43
N ASP A 42 5.45 12.24 -21.72
CA ASP A 42 6.34 11.21 -21.11
C ASP A 42 5.61 10.26 -20.12
N ALA A 43 4.46 10.66 -19.57
CA ALA A 43 3.67 9.80 -18.68
C ALA A 43 2.96 8.66 -19.43
N SER A 44 2.88 8.71 -20.77
CA SER A 44 2.25 7.68 -21.62
C SER A 44 2.85 6.28 -21.40
N THR A 45 4.15 6.18 -21.12
CA THR A 45 4.83 4.92 -20.84
C THR A 45 4.39 4.33 -19.50
N ALA A 46 4.24 5.16 -18.45
CA ALA A 46 3.75 4.73 -17.15
C ALA A 46 2.27 4.29 -17.20
N PHE A 47 1.43 5.01 -17.95
CA PHE A 47 0.04 4.63 -18.18
C PHE A 47 -0.09 3.29 -18.94
N LYS A 48 0.82 3.00 -19.87
CA LYS A 48 0.85 1.70 -20.56
C LYS A 48 1.04 0.53 -19.58
N TYR A 49 2.02 0.63 -18.68
CA TYR A 49 2.26 -0.40 -17.65
C TYR A 49 1.10 -0.47 -16.64
N LEU A 50 0.62 0.68 -16.18
CA LEU A 50 -0.52 0.79 -15.27
C LEU A 50 -1.75 0.09 -15.84
N SER A 51 -2.03 0.29 -17.12
CA SER A 51 -3.20 -0.28 -17.78
C SER A 51 -3.14 -1.81 -17.88
N ARG A 52 -1.94 -2.37 -18.08
CA ARG A 52 -1.71 -3.81 -18.06
C ARG A 52 -1.94 -4.38 -16.66
N TYR A 53 -1.47 -3.70 -15.61
CA TYR A 53 -1.73 -4.10 -14.23
C TYR A 53 -3.23 -4.03 -13.86
N ILE A 54 -3.94 -2.99 -14.30
CA ILE A 54 -5.38 -2.87 -14.07
C ILE A 54 -6.15 -4.01 -14.76
N HIS A 55 -5.77 -4.36 -15.99
CA HIS A 55 -6.38 -5.49 -16.70
C HIS A 55 -6.16 -6.82 -15.95
N ASP A 56 -4.95 -7.07 -15.46
CA ASP A 56 -4.65 -8.28 -14.68
C ASP A 56 -5.42 -8.31 -13.33
N LEU A 57 -5.62 -7.15 -12.69
CA LEU A 57 -6.47 -7.02 -11.51
C LEU A 57 -7.95 -7.28 -11.82
N GLN A 58 -8.46 -6.80 -12.96
CA GLN A 58 -9.86 -7.02 -13.37
C GLN A 58 -10.18 -8.48 -13.66
N VAL A 59 -9.21 -9.28 -14.10
CA VAL A 59 -9.40 -10.73 -14.28
C VAL A 59 -9.33 -11.46 -12.93
N THR A 60 -8.43 -11.02 -12.04
CA THR A 60 -8.10 -11.75 -10.80
C THR A 60 -8.88 -11.26 -9.57
N TYR A 61 -9.69 -10.20 -9.69
CA TYR A 61 -10.34 -9.55 -8.53
C TYR A 61 -11.16 -10.50 -7.66
N LYS A 62 -11.84 -11.49 -8.24
CA LYS A 62 -12.64 -12.48 -7.49
C LYS A 62 -11.76 -13.38 -6.62
N ALA A 63 -10.63 -13.82 -7.16
CA ALA A 63 -9.66 -14.63 -6.43
C ALA A 63 -8.95 -13.81 -5.34
N ILE A 64 -8.59 -12.56 -5.65
CA ILE A 64 -7.97 -11.62 -4.70
C ILE A 64 -8.94 -11.31 -3.55
N LEU A 65 -10.21 -11.00 -3.85
CA LEU A 65 -11.20 -10.65 -2.84
C LEU A 65 -11.61 -11.89 -2.03
N GLY A 66 -11.77 -13.04 -2.66
CA GLY A 66 -12.10 -14.29 -1.97
C GLY A 66 -10.98 -14.77 -1.04
N ILE A 67 -9.78 -14.99 -1.57
CA ILE A 67 -8.63 -15.50 -0.81
C ILE A 67 -8.09 -14.42 0.14
N GLY A 68 -8.05 -13.17 -0.29
CA GLY A 68 -7.56 -12.06 0.53
C GLY A 68 -8.48 -11.71 1.68
N ALA A 69 -9.79 -11.55 1.44
CA ALA A 69 -10.72 -11.20 2.52
C ALA A 69 -10.98 -12.40 3.44
N ALA A 70 -11.36 -13.56 2.90
CA ALA A 70 -11.67 -14.72 3.75
C ALA A 70 -10.40 -15.35 4.33
N GLY A 71 -9.37 -15.57 3.51
CA GLY A 71 -8.09 -16.12 3.98
C GLY A 71 -7.34 -15.16 4.90
N GLY A 72 -7.39 -13.85 4.65
CA GLY A 72 -6.83 -12.84 5.55
C GLY A 72 -7.57 -12.76 6.87
N PHE A 73 -8.90 -12.78 6.86
CA PHE A 73 -9.71 -12.78 8.08
C PHE A 73 -9.48 -14.04 8.91
N MET A 74 -9.52 -15.22 8.29
CA MET A 74 -9.22 -16.48 8.96
C MET A 74 -7.77 -16.54 9.45
N GLY A 75 -6.82 -16.05 8.67
CA GLY A 75 -5.41 -15.97 9.04
C GLY A 75 -5.20 -15.05 10.24
N CYS A 76 -5.91 -13.93 10.30
CA CYS A 76 -5.89 -13.02 11.45
C CYS A 76 -6.48 -13.67 12.70
N LEU A 77 -7.64 -14.32 12.60
CA LEU A 77 -8.24 -15.06 13.72
C LEU A 77 -7.33 -16.20 14.20
N PHE A 78 -6.75 -16.95 13.26
CA PHE A 78 -5.80 -18.01 13.55
C PHE A 78 -4.56 -17.46 14.26
N TRP A 79 -4.00 -16.35 13.78
CA TRP A 79 -2.85 -15.68 14.39
C TRP A 79 -3.17 -15.17 15.80
N LEU A 80 -4.35 -14.57 16.00
CA LEU A 80 -4.82 -14.14 17.33
C LEU A 80 -5.00 -15.33 18.27
N ALA A 81 -5.53 -16.46 17.78
CA ALA A 81 -5.64 -17.69 18.55
C ALA A 81 -4.26 -18.28 18.92
N LEU A 82 -3.29 -18.20 18.01
CA LEU A 82 -1.91 -18.62 18.26
C LEU A 82 -1.22 -17.74 19.32
N LEU A 83 -1.36 -16.42 19.23
CA LEU A 83 -0.86 -15.47 20.23
C LEU A 83 -1.45 -15.71 21.62
N ARG A 84 -2.67 -16.24 21.70
CA ARG A 84 -3.29 -16.63 22.96
C ARG A 84 -2.72 -17.94 23.52
N SER A 85 -2.65 -18.99 22.71
CA SER A 85 -2.31 -20.33 23.18
C SER A 85 -0.86 -20.44 23.63
N VAL A 86 0.08 -19.90 22.85
CA VAL A 86 1.53 -20.02 23.10
C VAL A 86 2.26 -18.72 22.72
N PRO A 87 2.05 -17.61 23.47
CA PRO A 87 2.64 -16.31 23.15
C PRO A 87 4.17 -16.37 23.10
N HIS A 88 4.79 -17.20 23.94
CA HIS A 88 6.23 -17.38 23.96
C HIS A 88 6.76 -17.98 22.64
N LEU A 89 6.13 -19.04 22.14
CA LEU A 89 6.54 -19.69 20.89
C LEU A 89 6.38 -18.73 19.70
N ILE A 90 5.24 -18.02 19.63
CA ILE A 90 4.95 -17.14 18.51
C ILE A 90 5.92 -15.97 18.44
N VAL A 91 6.26 -15.34 19.58
CA VAL A 91 7.23 -14.24 19.59
C VAL A 91 8.61 -14.73 19.14
N TRP A 92 9.11 -15.85 19.67
CA TRP A 92 10.40 -16.39 19.24
C TRP A 92 10.40 -16.87 17.77
N ALA A 93 9.31 -17.48 17.32
CA ALA A 93 9.14 -17.88 15.92
C ALA A 93 9.15 -16.66 15.00
N SER A 94 8.48 -15.56 15.35
CA SER A 94 8.48 -14.33 14.55
C SER A 94 9.86 -13.67 14.52
N ILE A 95 10.58 -13.65 15.66
CA ILE A 95 11.95 -13.13 15.74
C ILE A 95 12.88 -13.94 14.83
N LEU A 96 12.78 -15.27 14.85
CA LEU A 96 13.58 -16.17 14.03
C LEU A 96 13.20 -16.05 12.55
N ALA A 97 11.91 -15.94 12.23
CA ALA A 97 11.44 -15.75 10.87
C ALA A 97 12.00 -14.46 10.25
N VAL A 98 12.03 -13.35 11.00
CA VAL A 98 12.63 -12.10 10.54
C VAL A 98 14.14 -12.26 10.35
N LEU A 99 14.85 -12.90 11.29
CA LEU A 99 16.28 -13.18 11.13
C LEU A 99 16.55 -14.01 9.88
N LEU A 100 15.77 -15.06 9.65
CA LEU A 100 15.92 -15.93 8.48
C LEU A 100 15.61 -15.17 7.19
N ALA A 101 14.56 -14.35 7.15
CA ALA A 101 14.23 -13.53 5.99
C ALA A 101 15.36 -12.55 5.67
N LEU A 102 15.92 -11.87 6.68
CA LEU A 102 17.06 -10.97 6.48
C LEU A 102 18.29 -11.73 5.98
N LEU A 103 18.63 -12.87 6.58
CA LEU A 103 19.75 -13.70 6.11
C LEU A 103 19.56 -14.21 4.68
N VAL A 104 18.34 -14.57 4.29
CA VAL A 104 18.01 -14.96 2.91
C VAL A 104 18.16 -13.77 1.97
N CYS A 105 17.66 -12.59 2.33
CA CYS A 105 17.87 -11.37 1.54
C CYS A 105 19.37 -11.06 1.39
N THR A 106 20.15 -11.13 2.47
CA THR A 106 21.61 -10.97 2.46
C THR A 106 22.27 -12.01 1.56
N ALA A 107 21.85 -13.27 1.61
CA ALA A 107 22.39 -14.35 0.77
C ALA A 107 22.08 -14.17 -0.73
N VAL A 108 20.86 -13.76 -1.06
CA VAL A 108 20.47 -13.45 -2.46
C VAL A 108 21.30 -12.28 -2.98
N CYS A 109 21.40 -11.18 -2.23
CA CYS A 109 22.24 -10.04 -2.61
C CYS A 109 23.73 -10.41 -2.72
N ALA A 110 24.24 -11.26 -1.83
CA ALA A 110 25.63 -11.73 -1.87
C ALA A 110 25.93 -12.63 -3.08
N SER A 111 24.93 -13.42 -3.51
CA SER A 111 25.03 -14.29 -4.68
C SER A 111 25.10 -13.49 -5.99
N GLU A 112 24.27 -12.45 -6.13
CA GLU A 112 24.31 -11.53 -7.28
C GLU A 112 25.58 -10.64 -7.27
N ALA A 113 26.15 -10.36 -6.09
CA ALA A 113 27.40 -9.61 -5.96
C ALA A 113 28.68 -10.41 -6.30
N ASN A 114 28.56 -11.70 -6.67
CA ASN A 114 29.68 -12.64 -6.92
C ASN A 114 30.67 -12.76 -5.74
N LEU A 115 30.22 -12.56 -4.50
CA LEU A 115 31.07 -12.59 -3.31
C LEU A 115 31.33 -14.01 -2.77
N VAL A 116 30.53 -14.99 -3.18
CA VAL A 116 30.60 -16.37 -2.71
C VAL A 116 30.92 -17.33 -3.87
N GLN A 117 32.21 -17.60 -4.10
CA GLN A 117 32.69 -18.46 -5.17
C GLN A 117 32.71 -19.94 -4.77
N ASN A 118 31.54 -20.50 -4.44
CA ASN A 118 31.38 -21.94 -4.20
C ASN A 118 30.41 -22.55 -5.21
N SER A 119 30.84 -23.62 -5.90
CA SER A 119 30.08 -24.28 -6.96
C SER A 119 28.71 -24.79 -6.51
N GLN A 120 28.58 -25.23 -5.25
CA GLN A 120 27.31 -25.71 -4.69
C GLN A 120 26.35 -24.56 -4.29
N ILE A 121 26.89 -23.41 -3.88
CA ILE A 121 26.09 -22.24 -3.47
C ILE A 121 25.57 -21.51 -4.71
N SER A 122 26.34 -21.50 -5.80
CA SER A 122 25.94 -20.97 -7.10
C SER A 122 24.72 -21.71 -7.71
N ALA A 123 24.62 -23.03 -7.49
CA ALA A 123 23.49 -23.84 -7.94
C ALA A 123 22.19 -23.61 -7.14
N LEU A 124 22.28 -23.24 -5.86
CA LEU A 124 21.13 -22.86 -5.05
C LEU A 124 20.74 -21.39 -5.29
N ALA A 125 21.71 -20.52 -5.53
CA ALA A 125 21.46 -19.14 -5.91
C ALA A 125 20.72 -19.06 -7.25
N SER A 126 21.08 -19.92 -8.23
CA SER A 126 20.50 -19.90 -9.57
C SER A 126 18.99 -20.17 -9.63
N SER A 127 18.41 -20.85 -8.63
CA SER A 127 16.96 -21.09 -8.53
C SER A 127 16.19 -19.93 -7.88
N ILE A 128 16.88 -19.02 -7.19
CA ILE A 128 16.32 -17.85 -6.50
C ILE A 128 16.69 -16.55 -7.25
N ARG A 129 17.38 -16.64 -8.41
CA ARG A 129 17.81 -15.47 -9.18
C ARG A 129 16.62 -14.59 -9.56
N ILE A 130 16.74 -13.33 -9.20
CA ILE A 130 15.89 -12.27 -9.72
C ILE A 130 16.52 -11.87 -11.06
N GLU A 131 15.75 -11.87 -12.14
CA GLU A 131 16.24 -11.49 -13.47
C GLU A 131 16.65 -10.01 -13.49
N THR A 132 17.87 -9.73 -13.05
CA THR A 132 18.42 -8.37 -12.94
C THR A 132 19.43 -8.13 -14.05
N ASN A 133 19.28 -6.99 -14.73
CA ASN A 133 20.21 -6.56 -15.77
C ASN A 133 21.63 -6.43 -15.19
N ALA A 134 22.60 -7.06 -15.84
CA ALA A 134 24.00 -7.28 -15.43
C ALA A 134 24.87 -6.00 -15.28
N SER A 135 24.28 -4.83 -15.02
CA SER A 135 24.93 -3.52 -15.07
C SER A 135 25.10 -2.82 -13.71
N HIS A 136 24.75 -3.47 -12.58
CA HIS A 136 24.78 -2.82 -11.25
C HIS A 136 25.52 -3.63 -10.17
N ASP A 137 26.56 -4.38 -10.51
CA ASP A 137 27.36 -5.20 -9.57
C ASP A 137 27.89 -4.41 -8.34
N ALA A 138 28.21 -3.13 -8.52
CA ALA A 138 28.68 -2.28 -7.43
C ALA A 138 27.58 -2.01 -6.38
N TYR A 139 26.32 -1.88 -6.81
CA TYR A 139 25.19 -1.61 -5.91
C TYR A 139 24.85 -2.83 -5.05
N PHE A 140 24.94 -4.05 -5.61
CA PHE A 140 24.71 -5.28 -4.86
C PHE A 140 25.79 -5.54 -3.80
N LYS A 141 27.06 -5.18 -4.08
CA LYS A 141 28.13 -5.25 -3.08
C LYS A 141 27.87 -4.33 -1.89
N VAL A 142 27.50 -3.08 -2.17
CA VAL A 142 27.15 -2.11 -1.11
C VAL A 142 25.92 -2.59 -0.34
N ALA A 143 24.87 -3.04 -1.03
CA ALA A 143 23.65 -3.55 -0.39
C ALA A 143 23.94 -4.75 0.53
N THR A 144 24.80 -5.67 0.11
CA THR A 144 25.18 -6.84 0.92
C THR A 144 25.90 -6.42 2.22
N ILE A 145 26.82 -5.46 2.14
CA ILE A 145 27.52 -4.95 3.33
C ILE A 145 26.52 -4.26 4.28
N VAL A 146 25.62 -3.44 3.76
CA VAL A 146 24.60 -2.75 4.56
C VAL A 146 23.66 -3.75 5.24
N LEU A 147 23.17 -4.76 4.51
CA LEU A 147 22.29 -5.80 5.07
C LEU A 147 23.01 -6.62 6.15
N LEU A 148 24.29 -6.94 5.96
CA LEU A 148 25.09 -7.65 6.96
C LEU A 148 25.27 -6.82 8.24
N VAL A 149 25.47 -5.50 8.12
CA VAL A 149 25.52 -4.60 9.29
C VAL A 149 24.17 -4.57 10.01
N ILE A 150 23.05 -4.55 9.26
CA ILE A 150 21.70 -4.63 9.82
C ILE A 150 21.49 -5.97 10.55
N ASP A 151 21.94 -7.10 9.97
CA ASP A 151 21.86 -8.43 10.59
C ASP A 151 22.60 -8.47 11.93
N ILE A 152 23.84 -7.97 11.97
CA ILE A 152 24.63 -7.88 13.21
C ILE A 152 23.93 -6.99 14.23
N GLY A 153 23.47 -5.80 13.81
CA GLY A 153 22.74 -4.89 14.67
C GLY A 153 21.47 -5.51 15.24
N TYR A 154 20.70 -6.24 14.42
CA TYR A 154 19.50 -6.93 14.83
C TYR A 154 19.79 -8.01 15.88
N VAL A 155 20.78 -8.87 15.64
CA VAL A 155 21.20 -9.90 16.61
C VAL A 155 21.69 -9.27 17.93
N LEU A 156 22.45 -8.17 17.85
CA LEU A 156 22.93 -7.44 19.01
C LEU A 156 21.77 -6.86 19.84
N VAL A 157 20.79 -6.24 19.18
CA VAL A 157 19.57 -5.73 19.80
C VAL A 157 18.79 -6.87 20.47
N LEU A 158 18.65 -8.02 19.81
CA LEU A 158 17.99 -9.19 20.40
C LEU A 158 18.73 -9.73 21.64
N ALA A 159 20.07 -9.77 21.60
CA ALA A 159 20.88 -10.21 22.73
C ALA A 159 20.70 -9.29 23.95
N PHE A 160 20.74 -7.97 23.74
CA PHE A 160 20.56 -6.99 24.83
C PHE A 160 19.12 -6.89 25.33
N LEU A 161 18.12 -7.02 24.44
CA LEU A 161 16.71 -6.89 24.82
C LEU A 161 16.07 -8.20 25.27
N ARG A 162 16.81 -9.32 25.33
CA ARG A 162 16.28 -10.65 25.71
C ARG A 162 15.43 -10.63 26.97
N SER A 163 15.87 -9.92 28.03
CA SER A 163 15.12 -9.80 29.29
C SER A 163 13.82 -8.99 29.10
N ARG A 164 13.89 -7.89 28.32
CA ARG A 164 12.72 -7.05 28.03
C ARG A 164 11.70 -7.78 27.15
N ILE A 165 12.14 -8.62 26.22
CA ILE A 165 11.25 -9.43 25.37
C ILE A 165 10.39 -10.37 26.26
N GLN A 166 10.97 -10.99 27.29
CA GLN A 166 10.22 -11.85 28.21
C GLN A 166 9.14 -11.08 28.99
N LEU A 167 9.45 -9.84 29.42
CA LEU A 167 8.46 -8.98 30.07
C LEU A 167 7.31 -8.63 29.11
N SER A 168 7.64 -8.25 27.87
CA SER A 168 6.65 -7.92 26.84
C SER A 168 5.75 -9.11 26.48
N ILE A 169 6.29 -10.34 26.46
CA ILE A 169 5.49 -11.56 26.27
C ILE A 169 4.40 -11.68 27.36
N GLY A 170 4.75 -11.34 28.61
CA GLY A 170 3.78 -11.30 29.72
C GLY A 170 2.68 -10.25 29.51
N ILE A 171 3.06 -9.06 29.06
CA ILE A 171 2.11 -7.96 28.76
C ILE A 171 1.15 -8.38 27.64
N ILE A 172 1.67 -8.94 26.54
CA ILE A 172 0.87 -9.43 25.41
C ILE A 172 -0.13 -10.50 25.89
N LYS A 173 0.31 -11.44 26.73
CA LYS A 173 -0.56 -12.49 27.28
C LYS A 173 -1.73 -11.89 28.07
N VAL A 174 -1.47 -10.93 28.94
CA VAL A 174 -2.52 -10.25 29.73
C VAL A 174 -3.44 -9.44 28.81
N ALA A 175 -2.91 -8.72 27.82
CA ALA A 175 -3.68 -7.96 26.86
C ALA A 175 -4.60 -8.85 26.01
N CYS A 176 -4.09 -9.96 25.45
CA CYS A 176 -4.88 -10.93 24.69
C CYS A 176 -5.95 -11.62 25.56
N THR A 177 -5.68 -11.80 26.86
CA THR A 177 -6.68 -12.32 27.79
C THR A 177 -7.82 -11.32 27.98
N GLY A 178 -7.52 -10.03 28.10
CA GLY A 178 -8.53 -8.98 28.16
C GLY A 178 -9.36 -8.87 26.87
N LEU A 179 -8.71 -8.97 25.71
CA LEU A 179 -9.38 -8.95 24.40
C LEU A 179 -10.46 -10.03 24.26
N SER A 180 -10.23 -11.21 24.84
CA SER A 180 -11.20 -12.31 24.84
C SER A 180 -12.47 -12.04 25.64
N HIS A 181 -12.44 -11.11 26.59
CA HIS A 181 -13.62 -10.75 27.40
C HIS A 181 -14.46 -9.64 26.75
N ILE A 182 -13.97 -9.03 25.66
CA ILE A 182 -14.67 -7.98 24.91
C ILE A 182 -14.79 -8.43 23.45
N PRO A 183 -15.69 -9.39 23.11
CA PRO A 183 -15.74 -10.01 21.79
C PRO A 183 -16.03 -9.01 20.65
N MET A 184 -16.71 -7.89 20.94
CA MET A 184 -16.97 -6.84 19.96
C MET A 184 -15.69 -6.12 19.49
N LEU A 185 -14.63 -6.13 20.31
CA LEU A 185 -13.34 -5.54 19.95
C LEU A 185 -12.64 -6.30 18.80
N LEU A 186 -12.96 -7.59 18.63
CA LEU A 186 -12.40 -8.41 17.54
C LEU A 186 -12.98 -8.02 16.17
N PHE A 187 -14.23 -7.55 16.13
CA PHE A 187 -14.88 -7.08 14.89
C PHE A 187 -14.68 -5.60 14.64
N PHE A 188 -14.23 -4.84 15.65
CA PHE A 188 -13.95 -3.42 15.53
C PHE A 188 -13.05 -3.05 14.33
N PRO A 189 -11.96 -3.79 13.97
CA PRO A 189 -11.09 -3.45 12.84
C PRO A 189 -11.80 -3.38 11.48
N ILE A 190 -13.00 -3.95 11.34
CA ILE A 190 -13.80 -3.88 10.11
C ILE A 190 -14.27 -2.44 9.84
N VAL A 191 -14.63 -1.69 10.89
CA VAL A 191 -15.12 -0.31 10.76
C VAL A 191 -14.05 0.65 10.20
N PRO A 192 -12.84 0.77 10.76
CA PRO A 192 -11.78 1.58 10.18
C PRO A 192 -11.36 1.05 8.81
N ALA A 193 -11.35 -0.28 8.58
CA ALA A 193 -11.05 -0.83 7.25
C ALA A 193 -12.03 -0.35 6.18
N LEU A 194 -13.34 -0.32 6.46
CA LEU A 194 -14.34 0.22 5.54
C LEU A 194 -14.16 1.73 5.31
N ARG A 195 -13.83 2.49 6.36
CA ARG A 195 -13.53 3.92 6.25
C ARG A 195 -12.29 4.17 5.39
N LEU A 196 -11.24 3.38 5.55
CA LEU A 196 -10.03 3.45 4.74
C LEU A 196 -10.29 3.04 3.28
N LEU A 197 -11.12 2.03 3.04
CA LEU A 197 -11.52 1.65 1.69
C LEU A 197 -12.29 2.78 1.00
N GLY A 198 -13.25 3.40 1.70
CA GLY A 198 -13.98 4.57 1.21
C GLY A 198 -13.06 5.75 0.93
N LEU A 199 -12.08 5.98 1.82
CA LEU A 199 -11.08 7.02 1.66
C LEU A 199 -10.20 6.76 0.42
N PHE A 200 -9.75 5.52 0.21
CA PHE A 200 -8.99 5.15 -0.98
C PHE A 200 -9.80 5.30 -2.27
N ALA A 201 -11.09 4.91 -2.26
CA ALA A 201 -11.98 5.15 -3.40
C ALA A 201 -12.11 6.65 -3.72
N TYR A 202 -12.27 7.48 -2.69
CA TYR A 202 -12.26 8.94 -2.84
C TYR A 202 -10.95 9.45 -3.46
N PHE A 203 -9.81 8.94 -3.00
CA PHE A 203 -8.49 9.30 -3.56
C PHE A 203 -8.35 8.96 -5.04
N VAL A 204 -8.81 7.78 -5.47
CA VAL A 204 -8.77 7.37 -6.88
C VAL A 204 -9.62 8.32 -7.71
N VAL A 205 -10.84 8.60 -7.27
CA VAL A 205 -11.75 9.51 -7.96
C VAL A 205 -11.17 10.92 -8.05
N SER A 206 -10.69 11.49 -6.94
CA SER A 206 -10.10 12.84 -6.93
C SER A 206 -8.83 12.93 -7.78
N SER A 207 -7.98 11.90 -7.76
CA SER A 207 -6.75 11.84 -8.59
C SER A 207 -7.07 11.82 -10.08
N VAL A 208 -8.10 11.07 -10.49
CA VAL A 208 -8.56 11.04 -11.89
C VAL A 208 -9.14 12.39 -12.30
N TYR A 209 -9.90 13.05 -11.43
CA TYR A 209 -10.41 14.41 -11.70
C TYR A 209 -9.26 15.41 -11.86
N ILE A 210 -8.27 15.41 -10.96
CA ILE A 210 -7.10 16.30 -11.06
C ILE A 210 -6.31 16.02 -12.34
N ALA A 211 -6.04 14.75 -12.68
CA ALA A 211 -5.38 14.38 -13.93
C ALA A 211 -6.15 14.84 -15.18
N SER A 212 -7.49 14.86 -15.10
CA SER A 212 -8.37 15.23 -16.22
C SER A 212 -8.42 16.74 -16.47
N CYS A 213 -8.01 17.58 -15.52
CA CYS A 213 -8.10 19.04 -15.62
C CYS A 213 -7.08 19.68 -16.58
N GLY A 214 -6.09 18.93 -17.10
CA GLY A 214 -5.08 19.47 -18.03
C GLY A 214 -4.19 20.55 -17.40
N ASN A 215 -3.37 21.25 -18.20
CA ASN A 215 -2.45 22.26 -17.68
C ASN A 215 -3.21 23.54 -17.27
N LEU A 216 -3.68 23.59 -16.01
CA LEU A 216 -4.41 24.72 -15.45
C LEU A 216 -3.49 25.94 -15.33
N SER A 217 -3.89 27.08 -15.93
CA SER A 217 -3.22 28.37 -15.69
C SER A 217 -3.69 28.97 -14.35
N ALA A 218 -2.77 29.60 -13.62
CA ALA A 218 -3.08 30.31 -12.38
C ALA A 218 -4.16 31.39 -12.56
N ALA A 219 -4.26 31.98 -13.76
CA ALA A 219 -5.29 32.96 -14.10
C ALA A 219 -6.71 32.35 -14.13
N GLN A 220 -6.84 31.11 -14.63
CA GLN A 220 -8.13 30.40 -14.69
C GLN A 220 -8.60 30.01 -13.29
N LEU A 221 -7.69 29.54 -12.44
CA LEU A 221 -8.00 29.19 -11.04
C LEU A 221 -8.43 30.42 -10.23
N LYS A 222 -7.74 31.57 -10.41
CA LYS A 222 -8.08 32.83 -9.74
C LYS A 222 -9.44 33.37 -10.20
N ALA A 223 -9.76 33.26 -11.49
CA ALA A 223 -11.07 33.65 -12.02
C ALA A 223 -12.21 32.76 -11.50
N THR A 224 -11.97 31.46 -11.26
CA THR A 224 -12.97 30.57 -10.65
C THR A 224 -13.16 30.86 -9.16
N MET A 225 -12.08 31.14 -8.42
CA MET A 225 -12.16 31.37 -6.97
C MET A 225 -12.63 32.78 -6.57
N HIS A 226 -12.28 33.82 -7.35
CA HIS A 226 -12.58 35.22 -7.03
C HIS A 226 -13.60 35.87 -8.00
N GLY A 227 -14.06 35.12 -9.01
CA GLY A 227 -15.00 35.59 -10.02
C GLY A 227 -14.32 36.23 -11.25
N PRO A 228 -15.07 36.47 -12.34
CA PRO A 228 -14.52 36.87 -13.64
C PRO A 228 -13.76 38.20 -13.65
N ARG A 229 -13.99 39.05 -12.64
CA ARG A 229 -13.41 40.41 -12.53
C ARG A 229 -11.95 40.43 -12.07
N TYR A 230 -11.39 39.29 -11.65
CA TYR A 230 -9.98 39.16 -11.23
C TYR A 230 -9.09 38.45 -12.26
N ALA A 231 -9.60 38.22 -13.48
CA ALA A 231 -8.79 37.79 -14.63
C ALA A 231 -7.94 38.97 -15.10
N ASP A 232 -6.83 39.22 -14.41
CA ASP A 232 -5.86 40.22 -14.81
C ASP A 232 -5.17 39.79 -16.12
N THR A 233 -4.77 40.77 -16.93
CA THR A 233 -4.22 40.59 -18.29
C THR A 233 -2.75 40.16 -18.21
N SER A 234 -2.47 39.09 -17.48
CA SER A 234 -1.12 38.53 -17.35
C SER A 234 -1.09 37.14 -17.96
N SER A 235 -0.32 37.05 -19.04
CA SER A 235 0.14 35.89 -19.82
C SER A 235 -0.57 34.54 -19.60
N ASN A 236 -0.89 33.88 -20.71
CA ASN A 236 -1.14 32.43 -20.82
C ASN A 236 0.09 31.59 -20.39
N ALA A 237 0.81 31.99 -19.34
CA ALA A 237 1.79 31.18 -18.67
C ALA A 237 1.01 30.07 -17.94
N THR A 238 1.00 28.89 -18.57
CA THR A 238 0.65 27.67 -17.87
C THR A 238 1.76 27.41 -16.85
N ASP A 239 1.47 27.49 -15.56
CA ASP A 239 2.42 27.08 -14.53
C ASP A 239 2.46 25.55 -14.46
N PRO A 240 3.50 24.88 -14.99
CA PRO A 240 3.57 23.41 -15.00
C PRO A 240 3.65 22.81 -13.59
N ASN A 241 3.82 23.66 -12.57
CA ASN A 241 3.94 23.25 -11.18
C ASN A 241 2.60 23.25 -10.42
N LEU A 242 1.56 23.94 -10.91
CA LEU A 242 0.25 23.99 -10.22
C LEU A 242 -0.40 22.60 -10.12
N MET A 243 -0.32 21.82 -11.19
CA MET A 243 -0.79 20.44 -11.21
C MET A 243 -0.08 19.57 -10.17
N LYS A 244 1.24 19.76 -10.01
CA LYS A 244 2.04 19.04 -8.99
C LYS A 244 1.58 19.41 -7.59
N TYR A 245 1.28 20.68 -7.33
CA TYR A 245 0.77 21.13 -6.02
C TYR A 245 -0.63 20.59 -5.71
N LEU A 246 -1.54 20.54 -6.69
CA LEU A 246 -2.88 19.96 -6.51
C LEU A 246 -2.81 18.46 -6.20
N PHE A 247 -1.94 17.72 -6.91
CA PHE A 247 -1.69 16.32 -6.60
C PHE A 247 -1.05 16.14 -5.22
N ALA A 248 -0.06 16.95 -4.87
CA ALA A 248 0.58 16.92 -3.56
C ALA A 248 -0.43 17.21 -2.43
N TYR A 249 -1.34 18.17 -2.62
CA TYR A 249 -2.42 18.46 -1.69
C TYR A 249 -3.38 17.29 -1.54
N ASN A 250 -3.77 16.64 -2.65
CA ASN A 250 -4.63 15.45 -2.61
C ASN A 250 -3.97 14.29 -1.84
N ILE A 251 -2.68 14.06 -2.06
CA ILE A 251 -1.88 13.05 -1.33
C ILE A 251 -1.72 13.44 0.15
N PHE A 252 -1.47 14.70 0.45
CA PHE A 252 -1.38 15.15 1.84
C PHE A 252 -2.71 14.95 2.58
N GLY A 253 -3.83 15.36 1.96
CA GLY A 253 -5.17 15.18 2.52
C GLY A 253 -5.51 13.71 2.78
N ILE A 254 -5.08 12.80 1.89
CA ILE A 254 -5.32 11.36 2.08
C ILE A 254 -4.53 10.79 3.26
N PHE A 255 -3.24 11.11 3.35
CA PHE A 255 -2.44 10.62 4.46
C PHE A 255 -2.87 11.22 5.78
N TRP A 256 -3.26 12.50 5.79
CA TRP A 256 -3.78 13.15 7.00
C TRP A 256 -5.05 12.46 7.52
N THR A 257 -6.02 12.25 6.65
CA THR A 257 -7.29 11.60 7.01
C THR A 257 -7.11 10.12 7.35
N GLN A 258 -6.18 9.43 6.68
CA GLN A 258 -5.78 8.07 7.05
C GLN A 258 -5.26 8.02 8.49
N GLN A 259 -4.32 8.90 8.85
CA GLN A 259 -3.78 8.96 10.21
C GLN A 259 -4.85 9.33 11.25
N LEU A 260 -5.81 10.19 10.88
CA LEU A 260 -6.95 10.51 11.75
C LEU A 260 -7.84 9.30 12.00
N ILE A 261 -8.16 8.51 10.98
CA ILE A 261 -8.98 7.29 11.12
C ILE A 261 -8.28 6.28 12.03
N GLU A 262 -6.98 6.07 11.84
CA GLU A 262 -6.17 5.19 12.69
C GLU A 262 -6.09 5.67 14.14
N ALA A 263 -5.89 6.97 14.35
CA ALA A 263 -5.88 7.55 15.70
C ALA A 263 -7.21 7.32 16.44
N ILE A 264 -8.35 7.51 15.76
CA ILE A 264 -9.67 7.23 16.32
C ILE A 264 -9.83 5.73 16.62
N ALA A 265 -9.35 4.85 15.75
CA ALA A 265 -9.40 3.41 15.95
C ALA A 265 -8.61 2.98 17.20
N VAL A 266 -7.36 3.43 17.34
CA VAL A 266 -6.52 3.14 18.51
C VAL A 266 -7.11 3.73 19.79
N CYS A 267 -7.66 4.95 19.74
CA CYS A 267 -8.33 5.57 20.88
C CYS A 267 -9.55 4.77 21.34
N THR A 268 -10.36 4.28 20.41
CA THR A 268 -11.55 3.47 20.71
C THR A 268 -11.16 2.12 21.34
N ILE A 269 -10.13 1.46 20.79
CA ILE A 269 -9.60 0.20 21.33
C ILE A 269 -9.04 0.42 22.74
N SER A 270 -8.25 1.48 22.93
CA SER A 270 -7.70 1.85 24.24
C SER A 270 -8.82 2.10 25.25
N GLY A 271 -9.85 2.88 24.89
CA GLY A 271 -11.00 3.14 25.76
C GLY A 271 -11.73 1.88 26.21
N ALA A 272 -11.94 0.92 25.31
CA ALA A 272 -12.56 -0.36 25.64
C ALA A 272 -11.68 -1.22 26.58
N ILE A 273 -10.37 -1.28 26.34
CA ILE A 273 -9.44 -2.01 27.22
C ILE A 273 -9.34 -1.34 28.60
N CYS A 274 -9.32 -0.01 28.65
CA CYS A 274 -9.37 0.73 29.91
C CYS A 274 -10.62 0.35 30.71
N ARG A 275 -11.81 0.35 30.09
CA ARG A 275 -13.05 -0.08 30.77
C ARG A 275 -12.93 -1.49 31.33
N TYR A 276 -12.34 -2.44 30.60
CA TYR A 276 -12.11 -3.79 31.11
C TYR A 276 -11.13 -3.84 32.29
N TYR A 277 -10.03 -3.07 32.23
CA TYR A 277 -9.01 -3.07 33.28
C TYR A 277 -9.53 -2.47 34.60
N TRP A 278 -10.32 -1.40 34.53
CA TRP A 278 -10.87 -0.70 35.70
C TRP A 278 -12.28 -1.14 36.13
N CYS A 279 -12.89 -2.14 35.47
CA CYS A 279 -14.18 -2.69 35.92
C CYS A 279 -13.99 -3.69 37.07
N ASP A 280 -14.86 -3.61 38.07
CA ASP A 280 -14.94 -4.60 39.16
C ASP A 280 -15.10 -6.00 38.61
N ASN A 281 -14.47 -6.99 39.27
CA ASN A 281 -14.51 -8.40 38.86
C ASN A 281 -15.94 -8.90 38.61
N ASP A 282 -16.89 -8.49 39.45
CA ASP A 282 -18.29 -8.89 39.34
C ASP A 282 -18.99 -8.32 38.11
N ARG A 283 -18.53 -7.19 37.56
CA ARG A 283 -19.15 -6.51 36.40
C ARG A 283 -18.43 -6.81 35.08
N ARG A 284 -17.40 -7.66 35.07
CA ARG A 284 -16.64 -8.00 33.85
C ARG A 284 -17.44 -8.85 32.86
N HIS A 285 -18.39 -9.65 33.34
CA HIS A 285 -19.26 -10.46 32.47
C HIS A 285 -20.32 -9.62 31.73
N ASP A 286 -20.67 -8.44 32.27
CA ASP A 286 -21.63 -7.51 31.65
C ASP A 286 -21.03 -6.71 30.49
N LEU A 287 -19.71 -6.74 30.29
CA LEU A 287 -19.02 -6.03 29.21
C LEU A 287 -19.32 -6.59 27.80
N GLY A 288 -19.97 -7.77 27.72
CA GLY A 288 -20.30 -8.45 26.46
C GLY A 288 -21.32 -7.70 25.59
N TRP A 289 -22.05 -6.73 26.15
CA TRP A 289 -23.01 -5.89 25.43
C TRP A 289 -22.78 -4.41 25.76
N ALA A 290 -21.64 -3.84 25.43
CA ALA A 290 -21.50 -2.38 25.49
C ALA A 290 -22.33 -1.74 24.36
N VAL A 291 -23.64 -1.54 24.60
CA VAL A 291 -24.42 -0.51 23.91
C VAL A 291 -23.92 0.84 24.43
N GLY A 292 -23.31 1.58 23.52
CA GLY A 292 -22.81 2.93 23.69
C GLY A 292 -22.23 3.38 22.37
#